data_AF-A0A948I074-F1
#
_entry.id   AF-A0A948I074-F1
#
_cell.length_a   1.000
_cell.length_b   1.000
_cell.length_c   1.000
_cell.angle_alpha   90.00
_cell.angle_beta   90.00
_cell.angle_gamma   90.00
#
_symmetry.space_group_name_H-M   'P 1'
#
loop_
_entity.id
_entity.type
_entity.pdbx_description
1 polymer ?
#
loop_
_entity_poly.entity_id
_entity_poly.type
_entity_poly.pdbx_seq_one_letter_code
_entity_poly.pdbx_strand_id
1 'polypeptide(L)'
;IYGPGRSAIEQVRAGTARRIVKPGQVFNRIHADDIGTVLKASMARPDPGAIYNLADDEPASSADVVAHAAQLLGVAPPPEIPVEQADLSPMGQAFYSENKRVSNQRLKSDLGVALAYPTYREGLAAIMRERPA
;
A
#
# COMPACT_ATOMS: atom_id res chain seq x y z
N ILE A 1 2.09 4.66 1.25
CA ILE A 1 3.03 4.23 2.30
C ILE A 1 2.23 3.58 3.42
N TYR A 2 2.64 2.38 3.85
CA TYR A 2 2.05 1.66 4.97
C TYR A 2 3.16 0.99 5.79
N GLY A 3 2.85 0.59 7.01
CA GLY A 3 3.79 -0.07 7.93
C GLY A 3 3.18 -0.19 9.32
N PRO A 4 3.95 -0.66 10.32
CA PRO A 4 3.49 -0.76 11.70
C PRO A 4 2.89 0.57 12.21
N GLY A 5 1.71 0.51 12.80
CA GLY A 5 0.99 1.70 13.30
C GLY A 5 0.24 2.49 12.23
N ARG A 6 0.39 2.14 10.94
CA ARG A 6 -0.33 2.76 9.82
C ARG A 6 -0.55 1.76 8.68
N SER A 7 -1.50 0.85 8.85
CA SER A 7 -1.93 -0.07 7.79
C SER A 7 -3.43 -0.39 7.83
N ALA A 8 -3.87 -1.22 6.88
CA ALA A 8 -5.24 -1.72 6.86
C ALA A 8 -5.56 -2.63 8.06
N ILE A 9 -4.55 -3.28 8.66
CA ILE A 9 -4.71 -4.07 9.89
C ILE A 9 -5.24 -3.18 11.02
N GLU A 10 -4.58 -2.04 11.28
CA GLU A 10 -4.97 -1.11 12.34
C GLU A 10 -6.34 -0.49 12.06
N GLN A 11 -6.65 -0.17 10.80
CA GLN A 11 -7.95 0.37 10.42
C GLN A 11 -9.09 -0.63 10.66
N VAL A 12 -8.88 -1.91 10.33
CA VAL A 12 -9.87 -2.95 10.59
C VAL A 12 -10.03 -3.18 12.10
N ARG A 13 -8.92 -3.27 12.85
CA ARG A 13 -8.95 -3.39 14.33
C ARG A 13 -9.68 -2.23 15.00
N ALA A 14 -9.50 -1.01 14.48
CA ALA A 14 -10.14 0.20 15.00
C ALA A 14 -11.60 0.38 14.53
N GLY A 15 -12.11 -0.49 13.65
CA GLY A 15 -13.46 -0.34 13.08
C GLY A 15 -13.62 0.87 12.14
N THR A 16 -12.53 1.43 11.63
CA THR A 16 -12.53 2.62 10.76
C THR A 16 -12.30 2.31 9.28
N ALA A 17 -12.01 1.05 8.94
CA ALA A 17 -11.80 0.63 7.57
C ALA A 17 -13.08 0.77 6.71
N ARG A 18 -12.93 1.33 5.51
CA ARG A 18 -13.98 1.44 4.50
C ARG A 18 -13.58 0.68 3.23
N ARG A 19 -14.48 -0.14 2.68
CA ARG A 19 -14.28 -0.84 1.40
C ARG A 19 -14.96 -0.11 0.26
N ILE A 20 -14.34 0.99 -0.19
CA ILE A 20 -14.85 1.76 -1.32
C ILE A 20 -14.42 1.09 -2.63
N VAL A 21 -15.38 0.83 -3.52
CA VAL A 21 -15.19 0.11 -4.77
C VAL A 21 -15.43 1.04 -5.95
N LYS A 22 -14.43 1.12 -6.84
CA LYS A 22 -14.53 1.74 -8.16
C LYS A 22 -13.97 0.74 -9.18
N PRO A 23 -14.73 0.30 -10.19
CA PRO A 23 -14.26 -0.69 -11.16
C PRO A 23 -12.91 -0.32 -11.79
N GLY A 24 -11.95 -1.26 -11.77
CA GLY A 24 -10.62 -1.10 -12.35
C GLY A 24 -9.66 -0.16 -11.60
N GLN A 25 -10.11 0.49 -10.52
CA GLN A 25 -9.29 1.39 -9.72
C GLN A 25 -8.22 0.64 -8.94
N VAL A 26 -6.97 1.08 -9.07
CA VAL A 26 -5.86 0.56 -8.26
C VAL A 26 -5.08 1.71 -7.63
N PHE A 27 -4.36 1.39 -6.56
CA PHE A 27 -3.44 2.29 -5.89
C PHE A 27 -2.09 1.62 -5.72
N ASN A 28 -1.03 2.41 -5.85
CA ASN A 28 0.34 1.96 -5.63
C ASN A 28 0.67 2.14 -4.14
N ARG A 29 1.39 1.18 -3.56
CA ARG A 29 1.75 1.17 -2.14
C ARG A 29 3.24 0.88 -2.01
N ILE A 30 3.79 1.14 -0.84
CA ILE A 30 5.16 0.77 -0.50
C ILE A 30 5.22 0.67 1.02
N HIS A 31 5.88 -0.37 1.51
CA HIS A 31 6.12 -0.53 2.95
C HIS A 31 7.18 0.47 3.43
N ALA A 32 7.01 1.01 4.63
CA ALA A 32 7.92 2.02 5.18
C ALA A 32 9.38 1.52 5.25
N ASP A 33 9.59 0.26 5.62
CA ASP A 33 10.94 -0.32 5.68
C ASP A 33 11.60 -0.42 4.29
N ASP A 34 10.83 -0.73 3.25
CA ASP A 34 11.37 -0.79 1.89
C ASP A 34 11.78 0.60 1.38
N ILE A 35 11.10 1.67 1.82
CA ILE A 35 11.59 3.04 1.60
C ILE A 35 12.97 3.22 2.24
N GLY A 36 13.14 2.77 3.49
CA GLY A 36 14.42 2.79 4.18
C GLY A 36 15.52 2.04 3.42
N THR A 37 15.20 0.85 2.90
CA THR A 37 16.11 0.05 2.05
C THR A 37 16.50 0.79 0.78
N VAL A 38 15.55 1.38 0.06
CA VAL A 38 15.80 2.14 -1.17
C VAL A 38 16.65 3.37 -0.91
N LEU A 39 16.37 4.13 0.16
CA LEU A 39 17.16 5.31 0.53
C LEU A 39 18.61 4.94 0.86
N LYS A 40 18.83 3.87 1.63
CA LYS A 40 20.18 3.36 1.92
C LYS A 40 20.92 2.94 0.64
N ALA A 41 20.23 2.25 -0.28
CA ALA A 41 20.83 1.83 -1.55
C ALA A 41 21.20 3.03 -2.43
N SER A 42 20.35 4.06 -2.50
CA SER A 42 20.62 5.30 -3.24
C SER A 42 21.78 6.09 -2.64
N MET A 43 21.89 6.18 -1.30
CA MET A 43 23.05 6.78 -0.63
C MET A 43 24.36 6.04 -0.94
N ALA A 44 24.30 4.70 -1.03
CA ALA A 44 25.47 3.88 -1.37
C ALA A 44 25.84 3.92 -2.85
N ARG A 45 24.92 4.31 -3.74
CA ARG A 45 25.11 4.41 -5.19
C ARG A 45 24.50 5.70 -5.73
N PRO A 46 25.13 6.87 -5.47
CA PRO A 46 24.60 8.14 -5.94
C PRO A 46 24.52 8.20 -7.48
N ASP A 47 23.37 8.62 -7.99
CA ASP A 47 23.13 8.90 -9.42
C ASP A 47 22.47 10.30 -9.53
N PRO A 48 23.27 11.39 -9.63
CA PRO A 48 22.74 12.75 -9.63
C PRO A 48 21.71 13.00 -10.73
N GLY A 49 20.53 13.48 -10.35
CA GLY A 49 19.41 13.72 -11.28
C GLY A 49 18.51 12.50 -11.51
N ALA A 50 18.82 11.35 -10.92
CA ALA A 50 17.97 10.17 -10.98
C ALA A 50 16.64 10.37 -10.23
N ILE A 51 15.60 9.74 -10.76
CA ILE A 51 14.27 9.68 -10.17
C ILE A 51 13.88 8.21 -10.07
N TYR A 52 13.51 7.77 -8.88
CA TYR A 52 13.06 6.42 -8.60
C TYR A 52 11.63 6.45 -8.08
N ASN A 53 10.77 5.62 -8.68
CA ASN A 53 9.42 5.39 -8.15
C ASN A 53 9.48 4.38 -7.03
N LEU A 54 8.96 4.72 -5.85
CA LEU A 54 8.87 3.79 -4.73
C LEU A 54 7.45 3.23 -4.66
N ALA A 55 7.28 2.05 -5.25
CA ALA A 55 6.08 1.24 -5.22
C ALA A 55 6.46 -0.24 -5.08
N ASP A 56 5.58 -1.03 -4.48
CA ASP A 56 5.60 -2.49 -4.50
C ASP A 56 5.19 -3.02 -5.87
N ASP A 57 5.16 -4.34 -6.04
CA ASP A 57 4.98 -5.02 -7.33
C ASP A 57 3.50 -5.17 -7.73
N GLU A 58 2.56 -4.97 -6.81
CA GLU A 58 1.14 -5.24 -7.01
C GLU A 58 0.27 -4.00 -6.74
N PRO A 59 0.00 -3.17 -7.76
CA PRO A 59 -1.06 -2.17 -7.67
C PRO A 59 -2.42 -2.84 -7.43
N ALA A 60 -3.00 -2.60 -6.26
CA ALA A 60 -4.26 -3.22 -5.83
C ALA A 60 -5.32 -2.18 -5.43
N SER A 61 -6.60 -2.54 -5.48
CA SER A 61 -7.66 -1.65 -4.99
C SER A 61 -7.59 -1.50 -3.47
N SER A 62 -8.10 -0.40 -2.91
CA SER A 62 -8.17 -0.24 -1.44
C SER A 62 -9.12 -1.26 -0.80
N ALA A 63 -10.17 -1.67 -1.51
CA ALA A 63 -11.12 -2.67 -1.04
C ALA A 63 -10.47 -4.06 -0.88
N ASP A 64 -9.62 -4.47 -1.81
CA ASP A 64 -8.90 -5.75 -1.74
C ASP A 64 -7.93 -5.80 -0.56
N VAL A 65 -7.19 -4.70 -0.34
CA VAL A 65 -6.25 -4.60 0.79
C VAL A 65 -6.98 -4.66 2.12
N VAL A 66 -8.13 -3.99 2.25
CA VAL A 66 -8.96 -4.07 3.47
C VAL A 66 -9.58 -5.47 3.63
N ALA A 67 -10.05 -6.10 2.56
CA ALA A 67 -10.59 -7.45 2.61
C ALA A 67 -9.53 -8.47 3.07
N HIS A 68 -8.30 -8.35 2.55
CA HIS A 68 -7.19 -9.21 2.98
C HIS A 68 -6.77 -8.93 4.43
N ALA A 69 -6.77 -7.67 4.87
CA ALA A 69 -6.53 -7.34 6.27
C ALA A 69 -7.56 -7.98 7.21
N ALA A 70 -8.85 -7.92 6.85
CA ALA A 70 -9.92 -8.57 7.60
C ALA A 70 -9.77 -10.10 7.62
N GLN A 71 -9.37 -10.70 6.49
CA GLN A 71 -9.05 -12.13 6.41
C GLN A 71 -7.93 -12.52 7.37
N LEU A 72 -6.83 -11.77 7.41
CA LEU A 72 -5.71 -12.03 8.33
C LEU A 72 -6.12 -11.89 9.80
N LEU A 73 -7.07 -11.00 10.10
CA LEU A 73 -7.62 -10.80 11.44
C LEU A 73 -8.70 -11.82 11.82
N GLY A 74 -9.15 -12.67 10.89
CA GLY A 74 -10.22 -13.64 11.13
C GLY A 74 -11.60 -13.01 11.33
N VAL A 75 -11.84 -11.82 10.78
CA VAL A 75 -13.12 -11.09 10.89
C VAL A 75 -13.78 -10.91 9.53
N ALA A 76 -15.09 -10.70 9.51
CA ALA A 76 -15.79 -10.34 8.29
C ALA A 76 -15.33 -8.95 7.79
N PRO A 77 -15.02 -8.79 6.49
CA PRO A 77 -14.67 -7.49 5.96
C PRO A 77 -15.89 -6.54 5.98
N PRO A 78 -15.69 -5.21 6.11
CA PRO A 78 -16.78 -4.23 5.97
C PRO A 78 -17.54 -4.40 4.64
N PRO A 79 -18.81 -4.00 4.55
CA PRO A 79 -19.55 -4.03 3.29
C PRO A 79 -18.88 -3.13 2.25
N GLU A 80 -19.05 -3.49 0.98
CA GLU A 80 -18.59 -2.66 -0.12
C GLU A 80 -19.47 -1.43 -0.28
N ILE A 81 -18.84 -0.30 -0.62
CA ILE A 81 -19.50 0.98 -0.89
C ILE A 81 -19.09 1.41 -2.30
N PRO A 82 -20.02 1.48 -3.27
CA PRO A 82 -19.74 2.07 -4.57
C PRO A 82 -19.17 3.49 -4.39
N VAL A 83 -18.17 3.86 -5.19
CA VAL A 83 -17.51 5.17 -5.06
C VAL A 83 -18.49 6.35 -5.20
N GLU A 84 -19.55 6.18 -5.98
CA GLU A 84 -20.62 7.16 -6.20
C GLU A 84 -21.50 7.36 -4.96
N GLN A 85 -21.54 6.37 -4.06
CA GLN A 85 -22.28 6.38 -2.80
C GLN A 85 -21.38 6.65 -1.60
N ALA A 86 -20.07 6.71 -1.81
CA ALA A 86 -19.12 7.00 -0.76
C ALA A 86 -19.14 8.49 -0.46
N ASP A 87 -19.56 8.86 0.76
CA ASP A 87 -19.36 10.21 1.27
C ASP A 87 -17.86 10.47 1.43
N LEU A 88 -17.27 11.07 0.40
CA LEU A 88 -15.86 11.35 0.24
C LEU A 88 -15.66 12.87 0.26
N SER A 89 -14.68 13.30 1.04
CA SER A 89 -14.20 14.69 0.98
C SER A 89 -13.68 15.02 -0.43
N PRO A 90 -13.55 16.31 -0.79
CA PRO A 90 -12.99 16.71 -2.09
C PRO A 90 -11.64 16.05 -2.39
N MET A 91 -10.78 15.91 -1.37
CA MET A 91 -9.50 15.20 -1.50
C MET A 91 -9.69 13.70 -1.74
N GLY A 92 -10.67 13.07 -1.09
CA GLY A 92 -11.04 11.68 -1.34
C GLY A 92 -11.53 11.47 -2.77
N GLN A 93 -12.38 12.36 -3.28
CA GLN A 93 -12.86 12.31 -4.66
C GLN A 93 -11.72 12.43 -5.67
N ALA A 94 -10.80 13.38 -5.46
CA ALA A 94 -9.59 13.53 -6.28
C ALA A 94 -8.69 12.28 -6.23
N PHE A 95 -8.59 11.62 -5.08
CA PHE A 95 -7.83 10.38 -4.96
C PHE A 95 -8.41 9.26 -5.85
N TYR A 96 -9.74 9.20 -5.99
CA TYR A 96 -10.42 8.25 -6.88
C TYR A 96 -10.56 8.75 -8.33
N SER A 97 -10.19 10.00 -8.68
CA SER A 97 -10.28 10.50 -10.06
C SER A 97 -9.12 10.07 -10.95
N GLU A 98 -7.97 9.71 -10.37
CA GLU A 98 -6.81 9.22 -11.10
C GLU A 98 -6.65 7.70 -10.98
N ASN A 99 -6.15 7.05 -12.03
CA ASN A 99 -5.84 5.62 -11.99
C ASN A 99 -4.57 5.33 -12.81
N LYS A 100 -3.51 4.87 -12.14
CA LYS A 100 -2.20 4.61 -12.76
C LYS A 100 -1.47 3.48 -12.06
N ARG A 101 -0.73 2.68 -12.84
CA ARG A 101 0.18 1.65 -12.35
C ARG A 101 1.61 2.16 -12.52
N VAL A 102 2.37 2.16 -11.43
CA VAL A 102 3.71 2.74 -11.40
C VAL A 102 4.74 1.62 -11.45
N SER A 103 5.63 1.66 -12.44
CA SER A 103 6.74 0.71 -12.51
C SER A 103 7.82 1.08 -11.48
N ASN A 104 8.26 0.07 -10.73
CA ASN A 104 9.39 0.15 -9.81
C ASN A 104 10.69 -0.45 -10.41
N GLN A 105 10.71 -0.80 -11.70
CA GLN A 105 11.82 -1.51 -12.33
C GLN A 105 13.18 -0.82 -12.11
N ARG A 106 13.20 0.51 -12.15
CA ARG A 106 14.44 1.30 -12.01
C ARG A 106 15.10 1.15 -10.63
N LEU A 107 14.33 1.05 -9.54
CA LEU A 107 14.94 0.82 -8.22
C LEU A 107 15.56 -0.59 -8.12
N LYS A 108 14.99 -1.57 -8.84
CA LYS A 108 15.50 -2.94 -8.88
C LYS A 108 16.75 -3.05 -9.74
N SER A 109 16.75 -2.45 -10.93
CA SER A 109 17.88 -2.51 -11.87
C SER A 109 19.08 -1.69 -11.41
N ASP A 110 18.86 -0.42 -11.06
CA ASP A 110 19.95 0.54 -10.85
C ASP A 110 20.53 0.39 -9.44
N LEU A 111 19.65 0.26 -8.45
CA LEU A 111 20.04 0.19 -7.04
C LEU A 111 20.21 -1.25 -6.54
N GLY A 112 19.78 -2.26 -7.31
CA GLY A 112 19.86 -3.66 -6.91
C GLY A 112 18.95 -4.01 -5.73
N VAL A 113 17.89 -3.24 -5.50
CA VAL A 113 17.00 -3.44 -4.35
C VAL A 113 16.07 -4.61 -4.61
N ALA A 114 16.04 -5.55 -3.66
CA ALA A 114 14.99 -6.55 -3.52
C ALA A 114 14.05 -6.11 -2.40
N LEU A 115 12.75 -5.97 -2.69
CA LEU A 115 11.75 -5.56 -1.72
C LEU A 115 11.50 -6.67 -0.71
N ALA A 116 11.52 -6.34 0.58
CA ALA A 116 11.12 -7.27 1.63
C ALA A 116 9.60 -7.56 1.56
N TYR A 117 8.83 -6.57 1.10
CA TYR A 117 7.38 -6.65 0.98
C TYR A 117 6.97 -6.37 -0.48
N PRO A 118 7.16 -7.35 -1.39
CA PRO A 118 6.90 -7.17 -2.82
C PRO A 118 5.42 -6.94 -3.11
N THR A 119 4.50 -7.35 -2.24
CA THR A 119 3.09 -6.96 -2.32
C THR A 119 2.55 -6.54 -0.96
N TYR A 120 1.34 -5.99 -0.95
CA TYR A 120 0.62 -5.70 0.29
C TYR A 120 0.37 -6.96 1.14
N ARG A 121 0.39 -8.16 0.57
CA ARG A 121 0.12 -9.42 1.29
C ARG A 121 1.25 -9.76 2.24
N GLU A 122 2.50 -9.73 1.76
CA GLU A 122 3.67 -9.97 2.61
C GLU A 122 3.78 -8.89 3.69
N GLY A 123 3.55 -7.62 3.34
CA GLY A 123 3.62 -6.51 4.29
C GLY A 123 2.55 -6.57 5.37
N LEU A 124 1.28 -6.81 5.02
CA LEU A 124 0.22 -6.95 6.03
C LEU A 124 0.42 -8.22 6.89
N ALA A 125 0.91 -9.32 6.31
CA ALA A 125 1.25 -10.52 7.07
C ALA A 125 2.39 -10.27 8.07
N ALA A 126 3.39 -9.46 7.71
CA ALA A 126 4.46 -9.09 8.63
C ALA A 126 3.95 -8.21 9.78
N ILE A 127 3.16 -7.18 9.48
CA ILE A 127 2.52 -6.33 10.50
C ILE A 127 1.64 -7.15 11.45
N MET A 128 0.97 -8.19 10.95
CA MET A 128 0.17 -9.09 11.79
C MET A 128 1.00 -9.96 12.75
N ARG A 129 2.25 -10.31 12.36
CA ARG A 129 3.16 -11.09 13.21
C ARG A 129 3.82 -10.22 14.28
N GLU A 130 4.01 -8.93 14.00
CA GLU A 130 4.46 -7.96 14.97
C GLU A 130 3.35 -7.72 16.00
N ARG A 131 3.52 -8.26 17.21
CA ARG A 131 2.57 -7.96 18.29
C ARG A 131 2.65 -6.47 18.59
N PRO A 132 1.52 -5.76 18.74
CA PRO A 132 1.57 -4.43 19.33
C PRO A 132 2.23 -4.55 20.70
N ALA A 133 3.20 -3.67 20.96
CA ALA A 133 3.81 -3.50 22.29
C ALA A 133 2.75 -3.12 23.33
#